data_AF-N9Q0F9-F1
#
_entry.id   AF-N9Q0F9-F1
#
_cell.length_a   1.000
_cell.length_b   1.000
_cell.length_c   1.000
_cell.angle_alpha   90.00
_cell.angle_beta   90.00
_cell.angle_gamma   90.00
#
_symmetry.space_group_name_H-M   'P 1'
#
loop_
_entity.id
_entity.type
_entity.pdbx_description
1 polymer ?
#
loop_
_entity_poly.entity_id
_entity_poly.type
_entity_poly.pdbx_seq_one_letter_code
_entity_poly.pdbx_strand_id
1 'polypeptide(L)'
;MNKKSAVLYETTITAYEMKIPSFVLFLALIILSWLSLVYCFYDFSLYYFYQILPLFAQLLNIALMLSLLIPFLYLYNQLYQKCFRQTITLKLYRQGLGLEKSAQTSFYPWQDLIHIQLRQHHAQIHSLNLLTKTAPYRQYFYFNSWMWPATLTQQHSELLQFWKKLESLAKQQQFQRTSNANINKKTHVDIMTLIADPQAQTAFQRKEKWISTAFILGILASFSTFIALLLWHEFDDGSVKLPAQQIQSISGTNFETFQNQVYIFKQGQGTFLLPAASANQFTGLALNNLPDRADELYSNVGKTPQQVYWQDHVLTQLDPAHTHYLGNDYTKDQQHVYFQDKPLTNANAAGFTAILHPQFNALGYFYAKDDRQVYYKTHVLTDLNPQQSTAFYNSNEYIHDQQFVYFQDKKLDKLNAQHTQIFSSSNRFSQNLSLATDGRSFYLNENPLPHVAEHKFWGTAAVDASHLQLIGHQSSEPYPGNFSYLFADQQYIYVYDEFYQSLKVLYHFPQPVHLKVLADRRFSDGEHIYTIHEKLYRTKGRSSGSTSHGFRISLIRESDQQRLARYFARNPSSLKLSNLFQPNHTR
;
A
#
# COMPACT_ATOMS: atom_id res chain seq x y z
N MET A 1 20.20 -43.36 -54.69
CA MET A 1 19.26 -44.21 -53.92
C MET A 1 20.01 -44.78 -52.71
N ASN A 2 19.99 -44.09 -51.56
CA ASN A 2 20.56 -44.64 -50.32
C ASN A 2 19.67 -45.78 -49.84
N LYS A 3 20.19 -47.01 -49.80
CA LYS A 3 19.55 -48.16 -49.16
C LYS A 3 19.08 -47.70 -47.76
N LYS A 4 17.76 -47.68 -47.52
CA LYS A 4 17.21 -47.42 -46.18
C LYS A 4 17.83 -48.46 -45.24
N SER A 5 18.72 -48.01 -44.36
CA SER A 5 19.28 -48.81 -43.29
C SER A 5 18.12 -49.49 -42.56
N ALA A 6 18.15 -50.81 -42.40
CA ALA A 6 17.07 -51.54 -41.74
C ALA A 6 16.91 -51.02 -40.30
N VAL A 7 15.67 -50.73 -39.91
CA VAL A 7 15.32 -50.34 -38.53
C VAL A 7 15.55 -51.56 -37.65
N LEU A 8 16.43 -51.44 -36.66
CA LEU A 8 16.76 -52.53 -35.73
C LEU A 8 15.73 -52.63 -34.60
N TYR A 9 15.16 -51.49 -34.21
CA TYR A 9 14.10 -51.39 -33.22
C TYR A 9 13.42 -50.03 -33.32
N GLU A 10 12.12 -49.97 -33.03
CA GLU A 10 11.37 -48.72 -32.98
C GLU A 10 10.42 -48.71 -31.79
N THR A 11 10.14 -47.52 -31.27
CA THR A 11 9.13 -47.31 -30.22
C THR A 11 8.45 -45.96 -30.43
N THR A 12 7.14 -45.92 -30.18
CA THR A 12 6.32 -44.70 -30.29
C THR A 12 5.81 -44.34 -28.92
N ILE A 13 6.10 -43.12 -28.47
CA ILE A 13 5.80 -42.66 -27.11
C ILE A 13 5.21 -41.26 -27.12
N THR A 14 4.39 -40.97 -26.12
CA THR A 14 3.91 -39.61 -25.88
C THR A 14 4.94 -38.86 -25.04
N ALA A 15 5.35 -37.69 -25.51
CA ALA A 15 6.28 -36.80 -24.82
C ALA A 15 5.72 -35.38 -24.73
N TYR A 16 6.16 -34.66 -23.70
CA TYR A 16 5.91 -33.25 -23.49
C TYR A 16 7.23 -32.51 -23.76
N GLU A 17 7.30 -31.80 -24.89
CA GLU A 17 8.48 -31.02 -25.25
C GLU A 17 8.23 -29.55 -24.91
N MET A 18 9.06 -28.99 -24.04
CA MET A 18 8.97 -27.58 -23.66
C MET A 18 10.33 -26.91 -23.82
N LYS A 19 10.37 -25.85 -24.61
CA LYS A 19 11.57 -24.99 -24.70
C LYS A 19 11.70 -24.21 -23.40
N ILE A 20 12.94 -23.99 -22.95
CA ILE A 20 13.25 -23.24 -21.71
C ILE A 20 12.50 -21.89 -21.63
N PRO A 21 12.43 -21.05 -22.69
CA PRO A 21 11.69 -19.78 -22.63
C PRO A 21 10.19 -19.96 -22.39
N SER A 22 9.59 -21.00 -22.99
CA SER A 22 8.17 -21.33 -22.81
C SER A 22 7.90 -21.83 -21.39
N PHE A 23 8.82 -22.59 -20.80
CA PHE A 23 8.71 -23.06 -19.41
C PHE A 23 8.79 -21.89 -18.41
N VAL A 24 9.71 -20.95 -18.62
CA VAL A 24 9.85 -19.77 -17.75
C VAL A 24 8.60 -18.89 -17.79
N LEU A 25 8.04 -18.63 -18.98
CA LEU A 25 6.79 -17.87 -19.13
C LEU A 25 5.60 -18.60 -18.48
N PHE A 26 5.52 -19.91 -18.62
CA PHE A 26 4.49 -20.72 -17.99
C PHE A 26 4.59 -20.71 -16.46
N LEU A 27 5.80 -20.79 -15.91
CA LEU A 27 6.04 -20.68 -14.47
C LEU A 27 5.68 -19.28 -13.95
N ALA A 28 6.05 -18.24 -14.68
CA ALA A 28 5.69 -16.86 -14.34
C ALA A 28 4.17 -16.67 -14.29
N LEU A 29 3.43 -17.25 -15.25
CA LEU A 29 1.96 -17.22 -15.27
C LEU A 29 1.36 -17.88 -14.02
N ILE A 30 1.91 -19.01 -13.58
CA ILE A 30 1.47 -19.72 -12.36
C ILE A 30 1.73 -18.88 -11.12
N ILE A 31 2.93 -18.29 -11.01
CA ILE A 31 3.31 -17.46 -9.86
C ILE A 31 2.42 -16.20 -9.80
N LEU A 32 2.24 -15.49 -10.91
CA LEU A 32 1.42 -14.28 -10.97
C LEU A 32 -0.05 -14.57 -10.64
N SER A 33 -0.60 -15.64 -11.20
CA SER A 33 -1.99 -16.03 -10.95
C SER A 33 -2.20 -16.49 -9.50
N TRP A 34 -1.20 -17.18 -8.91
CA TRP A 34 -1.23 -17.54 -7.49
C TRP A 34 -1.17 -16.30 -6.60
N LEU A 35 -0.23 -15.38 -6.83
CA LEU A 35 -0.08 -14.13 -6.07
C LEU A 35 -1.35 -13.28 -6.10
N SER A 36 -2.02 -13.19 -7.25
CA SER A 36 -3.31 -12.50 -7.36
C SER A 36 -4.39 -13.17 -6.50
N LEU A 37 -4.49 -14.50 -6.54
CA LEU A 37 -5.43 -15.25 -5.72
C LEU A 37 -5.12 -15.09 -4.21
N VAL A 38 -3.85 -15.15 -3.81
CA VAL A 38 -3.39 -14.87 -2.45
C VAL A 38 -3.89 -13.51 -1.97
N TYR A 39 -3.67 -12.47 -2.79
CA TYR A 39 -4.04 -11.11 -2.45
C TYR A 39 -5.56 -10.99 -2.25
N CYS A 40 -6.37 -11.50 -3.18
CA CYS A 40 -7.82 -11.46 -3.06
C CYS A 40 -8.33 -12.17 -1.80
N PHE A 41 -7.78 -13.34 -1.46
CA PHE A 41 -8.17 -14.06 -0.24
C PHE A 41 -7.68 -13.38 1.04
N TYR A 42 -6.46 -12.84 1.04
CA TYR A 42 -5.90 -12.11 2.17
C TYR A 42 -6.74 -10.86 2.47
N ASP A 43 -7.07 -10.06 1.46
CA ASP A 43 -7.85 -8.85 1.60
C ASP A 43 -9.29 -9.14 2.08
N PHE A 44 -9.96 -10.14 1.46
CA PHE A 44 -11.28 -10.60 1.89
C PHE A 44 -11.25 -11.10 3.35
N SER A 45 -10.20 -11.81 3.74
CA SER A 45 -10.09 -12.35 5.10
C SER A 45 -9.79 -11.29 6.17
N LEU A 46 -9.05 -10.24 5.83
CA LEU A 46 -8.78 -9.09 6.69
C LEU A 46 -10.08 -8.33 6.99
N TYR A 47 -10.94 -8.22 5.98
CA TYR A 47 -12.21 -7.54 6.11
C TYR A 47 -13.19 -8.31 7.02
N TYR A 48 -13.32 -9.64 6.84
CA TYR A 48 -14.35 -10.42 7.53
C TYR A 48 -13.87 -11.25 8.76
N PHE A 49 -12.68 -11.87 8.74
CA PHE A 49 -12.27 -12.84 9.77
C PHE A 49 -11.44 -12.25 10.91
N TYR A 50 -10.80 -11.11 10.69
CA TYR A 50 -9.96 -10.44 11.70
C TYR A 50 -10.76 -9.95 12.93
N GLN A 51 -12.08 -9.83 12.79
CA GLN A 51 -13.00 -9.41 13.84
C GLN A 51 -13.28 -10.51 14.88
N ILE A 52 -13.02 -11.79 14.56
CA ILE A 52 -13.40 -12.92 15.43
C ILE A 52 -12.25 -13.38 16.32
N LEU A 53 -11.03 -13.56 15.80
CA LEU A 53 -9.81 -13.89 16.57
C LEU A 53 -8.55 -13.66 15.70
N PRO A 54 -7.70 -12.65 15.97
CA PRO A 54 -6.59 -12.25 15.07
C PRO A 54 -5.57 -13.36 14.80
N LEU A 55 -5.31 -14.22 15.78
CA LEU A 55 -4.34 -15.31 15.67
C LEU A 55 -4.90 -16.49 14.85
N PHE A 56 -6.20 -16.76 14.96
CA PHE A 56 -6.83 -17.88 14.28
C PHE A 56 -7.13 -17.55 12.81
N ALA A 57 -7.49 -16.30 12.50
CA ALA A 57 -7.70 -15.84 11.13
C ALA A 57 -6.43 -15.98 10.28
N GLN A 58 -5.26 -15.62 10.81
CA GLN A 58 -3.98 -15.80 10.11
C GLN A 58 -3.64 -17.27 9.85
N LEU A 59 -3.82 -18.13 10.85
CA LEU A 59 -3.57 -19.58 10.70
C LEU A 59 -4.56 -20.25 9.74
N LEU A 60 -5.84 -19.87 9.82
CA LEU A 60 -6.90 -20.36 8.93
C LEU A 60 -6.65 -19.92 7.49
N ASN A 61 -6.22 -18.69 7.26
CA ASN A 61 -5.84 -18.20 5.94
C ASN A 61 -4.65 -18.97 5.38
N ILE A 62 -3.58 -19.15 6.16
CA ILE A 62 -2.42 -19.93 5.74
C ILE A 62 -2.83 -21.37 5.42
N ALA A 63 -3.69 -21.99 6.23
CA ALA A 63 -4.20 -23.34 5.99
C ALA A 63 -5.05 -23.42 4.71
N LEU A 64 -5.98 -22.48 4.50
CA LEU A 64 -6.80 -22.39 3.28
C LEU A 64 -5.94 -22.17 2.04
N MET A 65 -4.98 -21.26 2.11
CA MET A 65 -4.00 -21.00 1.06
C MET A 65 -3.21 -22.25 0.69
N LEU A 66 -2.67 -22.96 1.67
CA LEU A 66 -1.95 -24.21 1.42
C LEU A 66 -2.88 -25.28 0.84
N SER A 67 -4.14 -25.33 1.26
CA SER A 67 -5.13 -26.29 0.75
C SER A 67 -5.52 -26.01 -0.72
N LEU A 68 -5.60 -24.75 -1.13
CA LEU A 68 -5.95 -24.33 -2.50
C LEU A 68 -4.79 -24.43 -3.48
N LEU A 69 -3.54 -24.45 -2.99
CA LEU A 69 -2.36 -24.56 -3.84
C LEU A 69 -2.35 -25.88 -4.63
N ILE A 70 -2.76 -26.98 -4.00
CA ILE A 70 -2.78 -28.31 -4.62
C ILE A 70 -3.73 -28.37 -5.85
N PRO A 71 -5.03 -28.03 -5.74
CA PRO A 71 -5.94 -28.03 -6.89
C PRO A 71 -5.55 -26.99 -7.94
N PHE A 72 -5.01 -25.83 -7.53
CA PHE A 72 -4.53 -24.80 -8.45
C PHE A 72 -3.40 -25.31 -9.34
N LEU A 73 -2.36 -25.90 -8.73
CA LEU A 73 -1.26 -26.48 -9.47
C LEU A 73 -1.75 -27.66 -10.35
N TYR A 74 -2.71 -28.47 -9.86
CA TYR A 74 -3.29 -29.58 -10.64
C TYR A 74 -3.95 -29.09 -11.93
N LEU A 75 -4.69 -27.98 -11.88
CA LEU A 75 -5.36 -27.41 -13.05
C LEU A 75 -4.35 -26.90 -14.09
N TYR A 76 -3.29 -26.22 -13.64
CA TYR A 76 -2.18 -25.84 -14.53
C TYR A 76 -1.44 -27.05 -15.10
N ASN A 77 -1.35 -28.14 -14.35
CA ASN A 77 -0.80 -29.37 -14.88
C ASN A 77 -1.65 -29.97 -16.01
N GLN A 78 -2.98 -29.94 -15.89
CA GLN A 78 -3.86 -30.36 -16.99
C GLN A 78 -3.69 -29.47 -18.22
N LEU A 79 -3.59 -28.15 -18.03
CA LEU A 79 -3.31 -27.20 -19.10
C LEU A 79 -1.95 -27.49 -19.78
N TYR A 80 -0.92 -27.75 -18.99
CA TYR A 80 0.41 -28.15 -19.48
C TYR A 80 0.33 -29.41 -20.35
N GLN A 81 -0.32 -30.46 -19.85
CA GLN A 81 -0.44 -31.71 -20.61
C GLN A 81 -1.21 -31.48 -21.91
N LYS A 82 -2.28 -30.68 -21.90
CA LYS A 82 -3.07 -30.40 -23.11
C LYS A 82 -2.30 -29.60 -24.17
N CYS A 83 -1.53 -28.59 -23.77
CA CYS A 83 -0.84 -27.69 -24.69
C CYS A 83 0.45 -28.28 -25.26
N PHE A 84 1.15 -29.15 -24.51
CA PHE A 84 2.50 -29.62 -24.87
C PHE A 84 2.58 -31.10 -25.23
N ARG A 85 1.47 -31.85 -25.21
CA ARG A 85 1.44 -33.27 -25.58
C ARG A 85 1.76 -33.47 -27.06
N GLN A 86 2.77 -34.28 -27.34
CA GLN A 86 3.18 -34.66 -28.69
C GLN A 86 3.56 -36.14 -28.77
N THR A 87 3.31 -36.78 -29.91
CA THR A 87 3.73 -38.16 -30.16
C THR A 87 5.07 -38.15 -30.88
N ILE A 88 6.05 -38.87 -30.34
CA ILE A 88 7.37 -39.04 -30.95
C ILE A 88 7.64 -40.52 -31.24
N THR A 89 8.25 -40.80 -32.38
CA THR A 89 8.69 -42.16 -32.75
C THR A 89 10.21 -42.20 -32.82
N LEU A 90 10.81 -43.05 -32.00
CA LEU A 90 12.25 -43.26 -31.95
C LEU A 90 12.60 -44.51 -32.74
N LYS A 91 13.48 -44.37 -33.74
CA LYS A 91 13.94 -45.47 -34.60
C LYS A 91 15.44 -45.68 -34.41
N LEU A 92 15.84 -46.91 -34.14
CA LEU A 92 17.23 -47.27 -33.93
C LEU A 92 17.80 -47.91 -35.20
N TYR A 93 18.89 -47.34 -35.71
CA TYR A 93 19.61 -47.85 -36.88
C TYR A 93 21.03 -48.24 -36.49
N ARG A 94 21.69 -49.07 -37.30
CA ARG A 94 23.10 -49.42 -37.09
C ARG A 94 24.03 -48.21 -37.12
N GLN A 95 23.66 -47.19 -37.89
CA GLN A 95 24.47 -45.99 -38.15
C GLN A 95 24.07 -44.78 -37.28
N GLY A 96 22.97 -44.84 -36.53
CA GLY A 96 22.48 -43.70 -35.75
C GLY A 96 21.06 -43.86 -35.23
N LEU A 97 20.49 -42.75 -34.76
CA LEU A 97 19.17 -42.66 -34.17
C LEU A 97 18.26 -41.78 -35.03
N GLY A 98 17.10 -42.29 -35.42
CA GLY A 98 16.03 -41.53 -36.07
C GLY A 98 14.99 -41.05 -35.05
N LEU A 99 14.51 -39.83 -35.25
CA LEU A 99 13.41 -39.23 -34.51
C LEU A 99 12.37 -38.73 -35.50
N GLU A 100 11.16 -39.26 -35.40
CA GLU A 100 10.00 -38.76 -36.14
C GLU A 100 9.06 -38.04 -35.17
N LYS A 101 8.77 -36.78 -35.50
CA LYS A 101 7.89 -35.91 -34.72
C LYS A 101 6.92 -35.23 -35.67
N SER A 102 5.65 -35.59 -35.61
CA SER A 102 4.65 -35.06 -36.55
C SER A 102 5.13 -35.22 -38.01
N ALA A 103 5.16 -34.15 -38.81
CA ALA A 103 5.64 -34.14 -40.19
C ALA A 103 7.17 -34.02 -40.37
N GLN A 104 7.96 -33.98 -39.28
CA GLN A 104 9.42 -33.82 -39.35
C GLN A 104 10.14 -35.12 -38.97
N THR A 105 11.06 -35.54 -39.83
CA THR A 105 11.95 -36.69 -39.61
C THR A 105 13.39 -36.21 -39.51
N SER A 106 14.02 -36.46 -38.37
CA SER A 106 15.43 -36.14 -38.11
C SER A 106 16.23 -37.43 -37.94
N PHE A 107 17.44 -37.47 -38.49
CA PHE A 107 18.37 -38.59 -38.30
C PHE A 107 19.68 -38.08 -37.70
N TYR A 108 20.13 -38.75 -36.65
CA TYR A 108 21.31 -38.41 -35.85
C TYR A 108 22.36 -39.53 -35.97
N PRO A 109 23.37 -39.37 -36.83
CA PRO A 109 24.50 -40.28 -36.90
C PRO A 109 25.22 -40.41 -35.55
N TRP A 110 25.82 -41.56 -35.25
CA TRP A 110 26.58 -41.75 -34.00
C TRP A 110 27.69 -40.71 -33.80
N GLN A 111 28.34 -40.28 -34.88
CA GLN A 111 29.41 -39.26 -34.90
C GLN A 111 28.94 -37.83 -34.55
N ASP A 112 27.65 -37.54 -34.75
CA ASP A 112 27.06 -36.22 -34.52
C ASP A 112 26.50 -36.08 -33.10
N LEU A 113 26.35 -37.19 -32.38
CA LEU A 113 25.90 -37.20 -30.99
C LEU A 113 27.04 -36.79 -30.07
N ILE A 114 26.72 -35.97 -29.06
CA ILE A 114 27.63 -35.60 -27.97
C ILE A 114 27.30 -36.46 -26.76
N HIS A 115 26.02 -36.50 -26.37
CA HIS A 115 25.53 -37.46 -25.38
C HIS A 115 24.04 -37.76 -25.55
N ILE A 116 23.64 -38.92 -25.01
CA ILE A 116 22.25 -39.32 -24.81
C ILE A 116 22.07 -39.54 -23.31
N GLN A 117 21.11 -38.85 -22.71
CA GLN A 117 20.89 -38.91 -21.26
C GLN A 117 19.46 -39.35 -20.96
N LEU A 118 19.34 -40.40 -20.16
CA LEU A 118 18.08 -40.89 -19.62
C LEU A 118 18.02 -40.56 -18.14
N ARG A 119 16.92 -39.93 -17.70
CA ARG A 119 16.63 -39.73 -16.28
C ARG A 119 15.53 -40.69 -15.87
N GLN A 120 15.77 -41.47 -14.83
CA GLN A 120 14.84 -42.39 -14.22
C GLN A 120 14.64 -42.01 -12.75
N HIS A 121 13.40 -42.15 -12.25
CA HIS A 121 13.06 -41.99 -10.84
C HIS A 121 12.37 -43.28 -10.37
N HIS A 122 12.96 -43.97 -9.40
CA HIS A 122 12.59 -45.33 -8.99
C HIS A 122 12.58 -46.32 -10.19
N ALA A 123 11.42 -46.59 -10.79
CA ALA A 123 11.23 -47.46 -11.95
C ALA A 123 10.69 -46.73 -13.20
N GLN A 124 10.57 -45.40 -13.12
CA GLN A 124 9.97 -44.59 -14.17
C GLN A 124 11.01 -43.74 -14.89
N ILE A 125 11.15 -43.95 -16.19
CA ILE A 125 11.75 -42.99 -17.12
C ILE A 125 10.99 -41.66 -17.05
N HIS A 126 11.69 -40.60 -16.66
CA HIS A 126 11.14 -39.26 -16.50
C HIS A 126 11.41 -38.39 -17.72
N SER A 127 12.63 -38.47 -18.28
CA SER A 127 13.01 -37.68 -19.44
C SER A 127 14.15 -38.31 -20.26
N LEU A 128 14.17 -38.02 -21.55
CA LEU A 128 15.26 -38.31 -22.48
C LEU A 128 15.81 -36.98 -23.02
N ASN A 129 17.14 -36.83 -22.99
CA ASN A 129 17.84 -35.67 -23.53
C ASN A 129 18.83 -36.12 -24.60
N LEU A 130 18.76 -35.49 -25.77
CA LEU A 130 19.68 -35.69 -26.88
C LEU A 130 20.49 -34.41 -27.07
N LEU A 131 21.82 -34.55 -27.05
CA LEU A 131 22.74 -33.46 -27.35
C LEU A 131 23.57 -33.81 -28.59
N THR A 132 23.59 -32.90 -29.56
CA THR A 132 24.21 -33.10 -30.88
C THR A 132 25.14 -31.94 -31.26
N LYS A 133 26.08 -32.21 -32.16
CA LYS A 133 26.98 -31.22 -32.75
C LYS A 133 26.29 -30.34 -33.79
N THR A 134 25.26 -30.88 -34.45
CA THR A 134 24.47 -30.22 -35.50
C THR A 134 23.08 -29.84 -34.99
N ALA A 135 22.47 -28.83 -35.60
CA ALA A 135 21.14 -28.38 -35.22
C ALA A 135 20.08 -29.47 -35.48
N PRO A 136 19.11 -29.70 -34.58
CA PRO A 136 18.91 -29.00 -33.30
C PRO A 136 19.87 -29.49 -32.20
N TYR A 137 20.65 -28.57 -31.62
CA TYR A 137 21.75 -28.86 -30.69
C TYR A 137 21.34 -29.62 -29.41
N ARG A 138 20.12 -29.42 -28.92
CA ARG A 138 19.63 -29.97 -27.65
C ARG A 138 18.13 -30.24 -27.76
N GLN A 139 17.71 -31.46 -27.43
CA GLN A 139 16.30 -31.86 -27.42
C GLN A 139 15.96 -32.53 -26.10
N TYR A 140 14.93 -32.02 -25.42
CA TYR A 140 14.41 -32.57 -24.17
C TYR A 140 13.02 -33.15 -24.38
N PHE A 141 12.86 -34.42 -24.04
CA PHE A 141 11.58 -35.11 -24.03
C PHE A 141 11.25 -35.46 -22.59
N TYR A 142 10.18 -34.89 -22.05
CA TYR A 142 9.63 -35.29 -20.76
C TYR A 142 8.50 -36.29 -21.00
N PHE A 143 8.52 -37.42 -20.32
CA PHE A 143 7.49 -38.46 -20.47
C PHE A 143 6.44 -38.39 -19.38
N ASN A 144 6.78 -37.71 -18.29
CA ASN A 144 5.88 -37.42 -17.20
C ASN A 144 5.55 -35.92 -17.15
N SER A 145 4.41 -35.64 -16.56
CA SER A 145 4.01 -34.33 -16.10
C SER A 145 5.08 -33.63 -15.24
N TRP A 146 5.15 -32.29 -15.32
CA TRP A 146 5.99 -31.46 -14.44
C TRP A 146 5.55 -31.49 -12.97
N MET A 147 4.31 -31.91 -12.72
CA MET A 147 3.75 -32.17 -11.39
C MET A 147 3.31 -33.64 -11.25
N TRP A 148 3.95 -34.35 -10.34
CA TRP A 148 3.69 -35.74 -9.94
C TRP A 148 4.08 -36.82 -10.98
N PRO A 149 4.63 -37.97 -10.54
CA PRO A 149 4.92 -39.09 -11.42
C PRO A 149 3.62 -39.69 -11.95
N ALA A 150 3.47 -39.78 -13.27
CA ALA A 150 2.35 -40.49 -13.90
C ALA A 150 2.43 -41.98 -13.54
N THR A 151 1.28 -42.66 -13.42
CA THR A 151 1.22 -44.12 -13.27
C THR A 151 1.93 -44.81 -14.44
N LEU A 152 2.69 -45.88 -14.17
CA LEU A 152 3.43 -46.68 -15.17
C LEU A 152 2.49 -47.12 -16.30
N THR A 153 2.52 -46.41 -17.42
CA THR A 153 1.80 -46.81 -18.64
C THR A 153 2.61 -47.85 -19.41
N GLN A 154 1.94 -48.70 -20.20
CA GLN A 154 2.56 -49.72 -21.06
C GLN A 154 3.70 -49.19 -21.96
N GLN A 155 3.65 -47.90 -22.33
CA GLN A 155 4.69 -47.17 -23.09
C GLN A 155 6.07 -47.12 -22.38
N HIS A 156 6.12 -47.21 -21.04
CA HIS A 156 7.38 -47.21 -20.26
C HIS A 156 8.23 -48.45 -20.53
N SER A 157 7.57 -49.61 -20.64
CA SER A 157 8.25 -50.89 -20.80
C SER A 157 8.92 -50.97 -22.17
N GLU A 158 8.28 -50.44 -23.22
CA GLU A 158 8.82 -50.38 -24.58
C GLU A 158 10.03 -49.44 -24.67
N LEU A 159 9.97 -48.27 -24.01
CA LEU A 159 11.09 -47.34 -23.98
C LEU A 159 12.30 -47.89 -23.21
N LEU A 160 12.07 -48.66 -22.14
CA LEU A 160 13.14 -49.32 -21.40
C LEU A 160 13.81 -50.41 -22.25
N GLN A 161 13.03 -51.17 -23.03
CA GLN A 161 13.55 -52.13 -24.00
C GLN A 161 14.34 -51.43 -25.12
N PHE A 162 13.84 -50.29 -25.61
CA PHE A 162 14.55 -49.42 -26.56
C PHE A 162 15.90 -48.98 -25.99
N TRP A 163 15.92 -48.50 -24.74
CA TRP A 163 17.13 -48.05 -24.05
C TRP A 163 18.18 -49.16 -23.93
N LYS A 164 17.77 -50.38 -23.53
CA LYS A 164 18.69 -51.53 -23.44
C LYS A 164 19.33 -51.87 -24.79
N LYS A 165 18.55 -51.83 -25.88
CA LYS A 165 19.08 -52.05 -27.24
C LYS A 165 20.01 -50.92 -27.67
N LEU A 166 19.65 -49.67 -27.38
CA LEU A 166 20.49 -48.50 -27.65
C LEU A 166 21.83 -48.59 -26.89
N GLU A 167 21.80 -48.96 -25.62
CA GLU A 167 22.99 -49.15 -24.78
C GLU A 167 23.91 -50.25 -25.33
N SER A 168 23.33 -51.35 -25.83
CA SER A 168 24.11 -52.44 -26.45
C SER A 168 24.85 -51.98 -27.71
N LEU A 169 24.20 -51.18 -28.56
CA LEU A 169 24.82 -50.60 -29.76
C LEU A 169 25.83 -49.51 -29.41
N ALA A 170 25.53 -48.66 -28.44
CA ALA A 170 26.44 -47.64 -27.94
C ALA A 170 27.74 -48.25 -27.40
N LYS A 171 27.65 -49.41 -26.72
CA LYS A 171 28.82 -50.18 -26.28
C LYS A 171 29.65 -50.70 -27.46
N GLN A 172 29.01 -51.15 -28.55
CA GLN A 172 29.72 -51.54 -29.78
C GLN A 172 30.41 -50.35 -30.46
N GLN A 173 29.88 -49.14 -30.30
CA GLN A 173 30.45 -47.88 -30.81
C GLN A 173 31.41 -47.20 -29.80
N GLN A 174 31.81 -47.89 -28.74
CA GLN A 174 32.73 -47.40 -27.70
C GLN A 174 32.28 -46.14 -26.93
N PHE A 175 30.97 -45.91 -26.79
CA PHE A 175 30.45 -44.78 -26.00
C PHE A 175 30.76 -44.98 -24.51
N GLN A 176 31.12 -43.91 -23.81
CA GLN A 176 31.36 -43.96 -22.37
C GLN A 176 30.04 -43.90 -21.61
N ARG A 177 29.79 -44.87 -20.73
CA ARG A 177 28.60 -44.90 -19.88
C ARG A 177 28.92 -44.34 -18.50
N THR A 178 28.16 -43.33 -18.07
CA THR A 178 28.18 -42.84 -16.70
C THR A 178 26.80 -43.00 -16.06
N SER A 179 26.77 -43.33 -14.77
CA SER A 179 25.54 -43.41 -13.98
C SER A 179 25.76 -42.82 -12.60
N ASN A 180 24.83 -41.99 -12.15
CA ASN A 180 24.89 -41.34 -10.83
C ASN A 180 24.19 -42.15 -9.72
N ALA A 181 23.84 -43.41 -9.97
CA ALA A 181 23.07 -44.26 -9.06
C ALA A 181 23.65 -44.37 -7.63
N ASN A 182 24.98 -44.25 -7.48
CA ASN A 182 25.65 -44.37 -6.18
C ASN A 182 25.69 -43.07 -5.35
N ILE A 183 25.51 -41.90 -5.97
CA ILE A 183 25.67 -40.58 -5.30
C ILE A 183 24.35 -40.10 -4.67
N ASN A 184 23.20 -40.56 -5.20
CA ASN A 184 21.87 -40.03 -4.89
C ASN A 184 20.92 -41.05 -4.23
N LYS A 185 21.42 -41.90 -3.31
CA LYS A 185 20.59 -42.92 -2.64
C LYS A 185 19.34 -42.38 -1.93
N LYS A 186 19.33 -41.10 -1.54
CA LYS A 186 18.19 -40.45 -0.85
C LYS A 186 17.09 -39.93 -1.78
N THR A 187 17.37 -39.67 -3.06
CA THR A 187 16.39 -39.09 -3.99
C THR A 187 15.83 -40.10 -4.98
N HIS A 188 16.36 -41.34 -5.02
CA HIS A 188 15.93 -42.40 -5.95
C HIS A 188 15.91 -41.97 -7.43
N VAL A 189 16.75 -40.98 -7.81
CA VAL A 189 16.92 -40.50 -9.20
C VAL A 189 18.19 -41.11 -9.79
N ASP A 190 18.01 -41.97 -10.78
CA ASP A 190 19.10 -42.53 -11.59
C ASP A 190 19.23 -41.75 -12.90
N ILE A 191 20.41 -41.15 -13.10
CA ILE A 191 20.74 -40.46 -14.34
C ILE A 191 21.75 -41.32 -15.07
N MET A 192 21.34 -41.88 -16.21
CA MET A 192 22.19 -42.67 -17.09
C MET A 192 22.58 -41.82 -18.29
N THR A 193 23.87 -41.68 -18.55
CA THR A 193 24.38 -40.88 -19.67
C THR A 193 25.32 -41.73 -20.52
N LEU A 194 25.05 -41.75 -21.81
CA LEU A 194 25.91 -42.33 -22.84
C LEU A 194 26.62 -41.18 -23.56
N ILE A 195 27.93 -41.10 -23.42
CA ILE A 195 28.76 -40.02 -23.92
C ILE A 195 29.47 -40.53 -25.17
N ALA A 196 29.18 -39.90 -26.29
CA ALA A 196 29.81 -40.17 -27.58
C ALA A 196 31.07 -39.31 -27.79
N ASP A 197 31.07 -38.08 -27.25
CA ASP A 197 32.21 -37.15 -27.34
C ASP A 197 32.45 -36.42 -26.00
N PRO A 198 33.41 -36.90 -25.19
CA PRO A 198 33.73 -36.31 -23.88
C PRO A 198 34.27 -34.88 -23.96
N GLN A 199 35.01 -34.53 -25.02
CA GLN A 199 35.57 -33.18 -25.19
C GLN A 199 34.47 -32.18 -25.54
N ALA A 200 33.57 -32.53 -26.46
CA ALA A 200 32.42 -31.70 -26.79
C ALA A 200 31.48 -31.52 -25.58
N GLN A 201 31.29 -32.56 -24.76
CA GLN A 201 30.46 -32.48 -23.56
C GLN A 201 31.02 -31.51 -22.51
N THR A 202 32.33 -31.57 -22.23
CA THR A 202 32.98 -30.68 -21.26
C THR A 202 32.98 -29.21 -21.72
N ALA A 203 33.23 -28.97 -23.01
CA ALA A 203 33.11 -27.64 -23.60
C ALA A 203 31.69 -27.07 -23.46
N PHE A 204 30.68 -27.91 -23.71
CA PHE A 204 29.28 -27.53 -23.59
C PHE A 204 28.86 -27.20 -22.15
N GLN A 205 29.26 -28.02 -21.18
CA GLN A 205 28.99 -27.77 -19.75
C GLN A 205 29.67 -26.49 -19.26
N ARG A 206 30.89 -26.20 -19.73
CA ARG A 206 31.59 -24.95 -19.41
C ARG A 206 30.84 -23.74 -19.94
N LYS A 207 30.34 -23.82 -21.18
CA LYS A 207 29.53 -22.75 -21.80
C LYS A 207 28.23 -22.51 -21.03
N GLU A 208 27.53 -23.56 -20.62
CA GLU A 208 26.28 -23.45 -19.85
C GLU A 208 26.48 -22.80 -18.48
N LYS A 209 27.55 -23.20 -17.76
CA LYS A 209 27.92 -22.54 -16.49
C LYS A 209 28.22 -21.05 -16.70
N TRP A 210 28.99 -20.70 -17.74
CA TRP A 210 29.30 -19.31 -18.06
C TRP A 210 28.05 -18.49 -18.38
N ILE A 211 27.12 -19.03 -19.18
CA ILE A 211 25.85 -18.36 -19.50
C ILE A 211 25.02 -18.16 -18.23
N SER A 212 24.90 -19.19 -17.38
CA SER A 212 24.14 -19.09 -16.13
C SER A 212 24.73 -18.05 -15.18
N THR A 213 26.06 -18.04 -15.00
CA THR A 213 26.75 -17.05 -14.16
C THR A 213 26.58 -15.64 -14.73
N ALA A 214 26.72 -15.46 -16.05
CA ALA A 214 26.52 -14.18 -16.71
C ALA A 214 25.07 -13.67 -16.55
N PHE A 215 24.07 -14.56 -16.64
CA PHE A 215 22.68 -14.19 -16.46
C PHE A 215 22.37 -13.76 -15.01
N ILE A 216 22.91 -14.48 -14.01
CA ILE A 216 22.77 -14.11 -12.59
C ILE A 216 23.41 -12.74 -12.32
N LEU A 217 24.62 -12.51 -12.83
CA LEU A 217 25.30 -11.22 -12.70
C LEU A 217 24.53 -10.10 -13.40
N GLY A 218 23.95 -10.38 -14.58
CA GLY A 218 23.09 -9.43 -15.29
C GLY A 218 21.84 -9.04 -14.50
N ILE A 219 21.17 -10.01 -13.87
CA ILE A 219 20.01 -9.74 -13.01
C ILE A 219 20.43 -8.91 -11.79
N LEU A 220 21.52 -9.28 -11.11
CA LEU A 220 22.01 -8.54 -9.94
C LEU A 220 22.40 -7.10 -10.29
N ALA A 221 23.10 -6.90 -11.40
CA ALA A 221 23.45 -5.57 -11.88
C ALA A 221 22.19 -4.76 -12.21
N SER A 222 21.25 -5.33 -12.95
CA SER A 222 19.98 -4.66 -13.30
C SER A 222 19.17 -4.29 -12.05
N PHE A 223 19.08 -5.18 -11.06
CA PHE A 223 18.39 -4.91 -9.81
C PHE A 223 19.10 -3.82 -9.01
N SER A 224 20.42 -3.87 -8.91
CA SER A 224 21.21 -2.83 -8.25
C SER A 224 21.04 -1.47 -8.93
N THR A 225 21.05 -1.41 -10.26
CA THR A 225 20.81 -0.17 -11.02
C THR A 225 19.39 0.34 -10.80
N PHE A 226 18.38 -0.55 -10.80
CA PHE A 226 17.00 -0.18 -10.52
C PHE A 226 16.82 0.41 -9.11
N ILE A 227 17.41 -0.23 -8.09
CA ILE A 227 17.39 0.30 -6.71
C ILE A 227 18.14 1.63 -6.63
N ALA A 228 19.29 1.77 -7.29
CA ALA A 228 20.01 3.05 -7.31
C ALA A 228 19.20 4.17 -7.97
N LEU A 229 18.48 3.87 -9.06
CA LEU A 229 17.58 4.83 -9.72
C LEU A 229 16.38 5.21 -8.84
N LEU A 230 15.79 4.24 -8.14
CA LEU A 230 14.73 4.50 -7.16
C LEU A 230 15.23 5.39 -6.02
N LEU A 231 16.39 5.07 -5.45
CA LEU A 231 16.97 5.87 -4.38
C LEU A 231 17.37 7.26 -4.86
N TRP A 232 17.92 7.39 -6.07
CA TRP A 232 18.15 8.70 -6.68
C TRP A 232 16.83 9.47 -6.75
N HIS A 233 15.80 8.90 -7.37
CA HIS A 233 14.52 9.59 -7.54
C HIS A 233 13.87 10.00 -6.20
N GLU A 234 14.02 9.19 -5.15
CA GLU A 234 13.47 9.48 -3.83
C GLU A 234 14.28 10.53 -3.05
N PHE A 235 15.61 10.58 -3.23
CA PHE A 235 16.49 11.47 -2.45
C PHE A 235 16.96 12.73 -3.20
N ASP A 236 16.84 12.77 -4.52
CA ASP A 236 17.06 13.96 -5.33
C ASP A 236 15.75 14.73 -5.45
N ASP A 237 15.35 15.33 -4.33
CA ASP A 237 14.16 16.15 -4.21
C ASP A 237 14.30 17.52 -4.89
N GLY A 238 15.47 17.81 -5.48
CA GLY A 238 15.80 19.11 -6.06
C GLY A 238 16.29 20.14 -5.04
N SER A 239 16.45 19.76 -3.77
CA SER A 239 16.97 20.64 -2.74
C SER A 239 18.47 20.87 -2.89
N VAL A 240 18.91 22.07 -2.50
CA VAL A 240 20.29 22.54 -2.58
C VAL A 240 20.84 22.67 -1.17
N LYS A 241 22.07 22.18 -0.97
CA LYS A 241 22.81 22.36 0.29
C LYS A 241 23.56 23.67 0.27
N LEU A 242 23.09 24.64 1.04
CA LEU A 242 23.74 25.95 1.18
C LEU A 242 24.76 25.97 2.33
N PRO A 243 25.87 26.72 2.19
CA PRO A 243 26.86 26.86 3.26
C PRO A 243 26.35 27.81 4.37
N ALA A 244 26.05 27.25 5.55
CA ALA A 244 25.39 27.96 6.66
C ALA A 244 26.01 29.31 7.07
N GLN A 245 27.32 29.51 6.87
CA GLN A 245 28.03 30.72 7.32
C GLN A 245 27.87 31.93 6.38
N GLN A 246 27.27 31.78 5.20
CA GLN A 246 27.22 32.83 4.16
C GLN A 246 25.78 33.16 3.71
N ILE A 247 24.78 32.56 4.34
CA ILE A 247 23.38 32.74 4.00
C ILE A 247 22.83 33.97 4.74
N GLN A 248 22.02 34.78 4.05
CA GLN A 248 21.30 35.89 4.66
C GLN A 248 19.79 35.64 4.58
N SER A 249 19.14 35.53 5.73
CA SER A 249 17.69 35.36 5.84
C SER A 249 16.94 36.66 5.53
N ILE A 250 15.81 36.57 4.84
CA ILE A 250 14.92 37.69 4.60
C ILE A 250 13.88 37.75 5.73
N SER A 251 13.97 38.80 6.55
CA SER A 251 13.17 38.96 7.78
C SER A 251 11.66 38.76 7.55
N GLY A 252 11.04 37.95 8.41
CA GLY A 252 9.60 37.65 8.36
C GLY A 252 9.17 36.68 7.25
N THR A 253 10.13 36.05 6.55
CA THR A 253 9.87 35.10 5.46
C THR A 253 10.76 33.85 5.57
N ASN A 254 10.41 32.80 4.83
CA ASN A 254 11.21 31.58 4.69
C ASN A 254 12.28 31.70 3.59
N PHE A 255 12.47 32.90 3.02
CA PHE A 255 13.45 33.12 1.97
C PHE A 255 14.83 33.43 2.53
N GLU A 256 15.83 32.93 1.82
CA GLU A 256 17.25 33.07 2.11
C GLU A 256 17.97 33.55 0.85
N THR A 257 19.11 34.21 1.01
CA THR A 257 19.91 34.68 -0.12
C THR A 257 21.35 34.20 0.01
N PHE A 258 21.92 33.83 -1.14
CA PHE A 258 23.30 33.39 -1.27
C PHE A 258 23.80 33.71 -2.69
N GLN A 259 24.96 34.35 -2.83
CA GLN A 259 25.56 34.70 -4.12
C GLN A 259 24.61 35.41 -5.11
N ASN A 260 23.84 36.40 -4.61
CA ASN A 260 22.81 37.14 -5.37
C ASN A 260 21.66 36.28 -5.92
N GLN A 261 21.52 35.03 -5.47
CA GLN A 261 20.37 34.18 -5.73
C GLN A 261 19.45 34.12 -4.51
N VAL A 262 18.19 33.81 -4.74
CA VAL A 262 17.17 33.67 -3.70
C VAL A 262 16.79 32.20 -3.59
N TYR A 263 16.63 31.74 -2.36
CA TYR A 263 16.26 30.38 -2.02
C TYR A 263 15.08 30.39 -1.06
N ILE A 264 14.25 29.36 -1.09
CA ILE A 264 13.16 29.13 -0.13
C ILE A 264 13.48 27.89 0.71
N PHE A 265 13.43 28.03 2.03
CA PHE A 265 13.47 26.88 2.93
C PHE A 265 12.06 26.33 3.14
N LYS A 266 11.83 25.10 2.66
CA LYS A 266 10.58 24.36 2.84
C LYS A 266 10.77 23.35 3.97
N GLN A 267 10.05 23.53 5.08
CA GLN A 267 10.15 22.63 6.23
C GLN A 267 9.89 21.17 5.82
N GLY A 268 10.85 20.29 6.12
CA GLY A 268 10.79 18.86 5.78
C GLY A 268 11.16 18.50 4.33
N GLN A 269 11.33 19.48 3.44
CA GLN A 269 11.74 19.28 2.04
C GLN A 269 13.11 19.90 1.71
N GLY A 270 13.64 20.78 2.55
CA GLY A 270 14.95 21.41 2.33
C GLY A 270 14.85 22.74 1.59
N THR A 271 15.96 23.15 0.96
CA THR A 271 16.12 24.50 0.40
C THR A 271 16.09 24.48 -1.11
N PHE A 272 15.28 25.32 -1.75
CA PHE A 272 15.07 25.34 -3.19
C PHE A 272 15.46 26.67 -3.79
N LEU A 273 16.09 26.67 -4.97
CA LEU A 273 16.43 27.88 -5.71
C LEU A 273 15.17 28.50 -6.33
N LEU A 274 14.99 29.82 -6.18
CA LEU A 274 13.93 30.53 -6.88
C LEU A 274 14.34 30.81 -8.33
N PRO A 275 13.50 30.45 -9.31
CA PRO A 275 13.80 30.69 -10.72
C PRO A 275 13.79 32.19 -11.02
N ALA A 276 14.76 32.69 -11.78
CA ALA A 276 14.82 34.08 -12.26
C ALA A 276 14.74 35.20 -11.19
N ALA A 277 15.03 34.88 -9.92
CA ALA A 277 15.09 35.85 -8.83
C ALA A 277 16.53 36.23 -8.48
N SER A 278 16.83 37.54 -8.53
CA SER A 278 18.10 38.09 -8.02
C SER A 278 17.88 38.73 -6.65
N ALA A 279 18.77 38.46 -5.68
CA ALA A 279 18.61 38.90 -4.29
C ALA A 279 18.48 40.43 -4.16
N ASN A 280 19.24 41.19 -4.95
CA ASN A 280 19.18 42.65 -4.98
C ASN A 280 17.85 43.24 -5.51
N GLN A 281 17.02 42.43 -6.15
CA GLN A 281 15.72 42.81 -6.70
C GLN A 281 14.56 42.11 -5.99
N PHE A 282 14.85 41.26 -5.01
CA PHE A 282 13.84 40.46 -4.34
C PHE A 282 13.34 41.15 -3.07
N THR A 283 12.02 41.16 -2.91
CA THR A 283 11.33 41.66 -1.73
C THR A 283 10.47 40.54 -1.15
N GLY A 284 10.78 40.11 0.07
CA GLY A 284 9.90 39.21 0.81
C GLY A 284 8.64 39.93 1.29
N LEU A 285 7.47 39.31 1.09
CA LEU A 285 6.19 39.83 1.57
C LEU A 285 5.90 39.27 2.96
N ALA A 286 6.48 39.87 3.99
CA ALA A 286 6.29 39.46 5.37
C ALA A 286 4.86 39.71 5.89
N LEU A 287 4.44 38.93 6.88
CA LEU A 287 3.11 39.00 7.50
C LEU A 287 3.04 39.97 8.71
N ASN A 288 3.82 41.04 8.70
CA ASN A 288 4.00 41.89 9.90
C ASN A 288 2.74 42.69 10.26
N ASN A 289 1.77 42.78 9.34
CA ASN A 289 0.54 43.54 9.52
C ASN A 289 -0.65 42.69 9.99
N LEU A 290 -0.47 41.37 10.22
CA LEU A 290 -1.54 40.50 10.70
C LEU A 290 -1.63 40.56 12.25
N PRO A 291 -2.81 40.85 12.82
CA PRO A 291 -3.02 40.78 14.27
C PRO A 291 -2.96 39.33 14.75
N ASP A 292 -2.54 39.14 16.01
CA ASP A 292 -2.55 37.82 16.70
C ASP A 292 -1.88 36.69 15.88
N ARG A 293 -0.85 37.07 15.12
CA ARG A 293 0.03 36.17 14.38
C ARG A 293 0.99 35.49 15.36
N ALA A 294 1.21 34.19 15.20
CA ALA A 294 2.29 33.51 15.92
C ALA A 294 3.65 33.94 15.38
N ASP A 295 4.60 34.25 16.27
CA ASP A 295 5.93 34.77 15.93
C ASP A 295 6.71 33.81 15.02
N GLU A 296 6.42 32.50 15.10
CA GLU A 296 7.07 31.44 14.32
C GLU A 296 6.53 31.29 12.89
N LEU A 297 5.49 32.04 12.50
CA LEU A 297 4.94 31.96 11.14
C LEU A 297 5.77 32.77 10.18
N TYR A 298 6.45 32.14 9.24
CA TYR A 298 7.15 32.86 8.19
C TYR A 298 6.32 32.91 6.91
N SER A 299 6.40 34.02 6.19
CA SER A 299 5.79 34.12 4.87
C SER A 299 6.53 33.27 3.84
N ASN A 300 5.75 32.60 2.99
CA ASN A 300 6.23 31.91 1.81
C ASN A 300 6.08 32.76 0.54
N VAL A 301 5.77 34.04 0.66
CA VAL A 301 5.48 34.91 -0.50
C VAL A 301 6.53 35.99 -0.65
N GLY A 302 6.99 36.19 -1.88
CA GLY A 302 7.97 37.22 -2.24
C GLY A 302 7.80 37.66 -3.68
N LYS A 303 8.51 38.72 -4.08
CA LYS A 303 8.40 39.28 -5.42
C LYS A 303 9.69 39.92 -5.91
N THR A 304 9.84 39.97 -7.22
CA THR A 304 10.75 40.87 -7.94
C THR A 304 9.93 41.93 -8.67
N PRO A 305 10.54 42.91 -9.37
CA PRO A 305 9.78 43.83 -10.22
C PRO A 305 9.01 43.14 -11.36
N GLN A 306 9.33 41.89 -11.71
CA GLN A 306 8.75 41.16 -12.84
C GLN A 306 7.84 40.01 -12.42
N GLN A 307 8.05 39.42 -11.24
CA GLN A 307 7.39 38.17 -10.85
C GLN A 307 7.00 38.16 -9.37
N VAL A 308 5.92 37.46 -9.08
CA VAL A 308 5.50 37.13 -7.72
C VAL A 308 5.69 35.63 -7.51
N TYR A 309 6.09 35.25 -6.30
CA TYR A 309 6.39 33.88 -5.94
C TYR A 309 5.59 33.46 -4.72
N TRP A 310 5.07 32.24 -4.75
CA TRP A 310 4.74 31.47 -3.56
C TRP A 310 5.72 30.30 -3.50
N GLN A 311 6.55 30.25 -2.46
CA GLN A 311 7.73 29.39 -2.40
C GLN A 311 8.60 29.57 -3.67
N ASP A 312 8.87 28.49 -4.40
CA ASP A 312 9.59 28.43 -5.67
C ASP A 312 8.67 28.50 -6.90
N HIS A 313 7.35 28.62 -6.70
CA HIS A 313 6.37 28.72 -7.78
C HIS A 313 6.11 30.18 -8.18
N VAL A 314 6.11 30.45 -9.49
CA VAL A 314 5.77 31.77 -10.05
C VAL A 314 4.26 31.92 -10.19
N LEU A 315 3.71 32.97 -9.60
CA LEU A 315 2.29 33.34 -9.68
C LEU A 315 2.07 34.24 -10.91
N THR A 316 1.94 33.63 -12.08
CA THR A 316 2.12 34.28 -13.39
C THR A 316 1.13 35.40 -13.74
N GLN A 317 -0.05 35.44 -13.12
CA GLN A 317 -1.07 36.46 -13.42
C GLN A 317 -0.99 37.67 -12.48
N LEU A 318 -0.22 37.60 -11.39
CA LEU A 318 -0.14 38.68 -10.43
C LEU A 318 0.76 39.82 -10.91
N ASP A 319 0.26 41.05 -10.81
CA ASP A 319 1.05 42.28 -10.96
C ASP A 319 1.96 42.48 -9.73
N PRO A 320 3.29 42.37 -9.88
CA PRO A 320 4.20 42.52 -8.76
C PRO A 320 4.13 43.89 -8.10
N ALA A 321 3.77 44.96 -8.82
CA ALA A 321 3.69 46.30 -8.25
C ALA A 321 2.57 46.40 -7.20
N HIS A 322 1.42 45.76 -7.47
CA HIS A 322 0.22 45.86 -6.64
C HIS A 322 -0.08 44.58 -5.83
N THR A 323 0.87 43.66 -5.74
CA THR A 323 0.69 42.41 -5.01
C THR A 323 0.75 42.60 -3.49
N HIS A 324 -0.20 41.95 -2.80
CA HIS A 324 -0.31 41.88 -1.35
C HIS A 324 -0.47 40.42 -0.90
N TYR A 325 0.26 40.05 0.14
CA TYR A 325 0.05 38.79 0.85
C TYR A 325 -0.93 39.02 2.01
N LEU A 326 -2.04 38.27 2.03
CA LEU A 326 -3.16 38.51 2.94
C LEU A 326 -3.13 37.63 4.20
N GLY A 327 -2.21 36.66 4.28
CA GLY A 327 -2.29 35.57 5.23
C GLY A 327 -3.16 34.42 4.73
N ASN A 328 -3.25 33.35 5.53
CA ASN A 328 -4.00 32.13 5.20
C ASN A 328 -3.64 31.52 3.82
N ASP A 329 -2.40 31.72 3.36
CA ASP A 329 -1.89 31.36 2.03
C ASP A 329 -2.55 32.06 0.83
N TYR A 330 -3.30 33.15 1.05
CA TYR A 330 -3.88 33.95 -0.03
C TYR A 330 -2.99 35.13 -0.43
N THR A 331 -2.75 35.27 -1.73
CA THR A 331 -2.03 36.39 -2.33
C THR A 331 -2.89 37.01 -3.42
N LYS A 332 -2.94 38.34 -3.50
CA LYS A 332 -3.74 39.02 -4.52
C LYS A 332 -3.02 40.24 -5.11
N ASP A 333 -3.49 40.65 -6.27
CA ASP A 333 -3.30 42.01 -6.81
C ASP A 333 -4.68 42.68 -6.98
N GLN A 334 -4.82 43.61 -7.92
CA GLN A 334 -6.09 44.30 -8.20
C GLN A 334 -7.09 43.46 -9.03
N GLN A 335 -6.65 42.41 -9.71
CA GLN A 335 -7.45 41.64 -10.69
C GLN A 335 -7.50 40.13 -10.41
N HIS A 336 -6.48 39.58 -9.77
CA HIS A 336 -6.27 38.15 -9.57
C HIS A 336 -6.02 37.84 -8.10
N VAL A 337 -6.46 36.65 -7.70
CA VAL A 337 -6.26 36.08 -6.37
C VAL A 337 -5.72 34.68 -6.53
N TYR A 338 -4.77 34.31 -5.68
CA TYR A 338 -4.18 32.99 -5.60
C TYR A 338 -4.33 32.45 -4.18
N PHE A 339 -4.58 31.15 -4.09
CA PHE A 339 -4.32 30.35 -2.89
C PHE A 339 -3.09 29.51 -3.19
N GLN A 340 -1.98 29.75 -2.49
CA GLN A 340 -0.69 29.14 -2.80
C GLN A 340 -0.31 29.40 -4.29
N ASP A 341 -0.06 28.35 -5.06
CA ASP A 341 0.24 28.38 -6.49
C ASP A 341 -1.02 28.32 -7.39
N LYS A 342 -2.22 28.30 -6.81
CA LYS A 342 -3.49 28.07 -7.54
C LYS A 342 -4.29 29.36 -7.72
N PRO A 343 -4.60 29.78 -8.96
CA PRO A 343 -5.44 30.96 -9.20
C PRO A 343 -6.92 30.69 -8.86
N LEU A 344 -7.60 31.71 -8.33
CA LEU A 344 -9.04 31.74 -8.09
C LEU A 344 -9.73 32.54 -9.22
N THR A 345 -10.18 31.85 -10.28
CA THR A 345 -10.64 32.48 -11.52
C THR A 345 -11.92 33.34 -11.42
N ASN A 346 -12.70 33.20 -10.34
CA ASN A 346 -13.97 33.91 -10.16
C ASN A 346 -14.00 34.82 -8.91
N ALA A 347 -12.86 34.96 -8.22
CA ALA A 347 -12.78 35.80 -7.04
C ALA A 347 -12.81 37.28 -7.39
N ASN A 348 -13.59 38.08 -6.65
CA ASN A 348 -13.54 39.53 -6.79
C ASN A 348 -12.30 40.06 -6.06
N ALA A 349 -11.19 40.18 -6.80
CA ALA A 349 -9.89 40.59 -6.26
C ALA A 349 -9.95 41.94 -5.52
N ALA A 350 -10.76 42.91 -5.95
CA ALA A 350 -10.84 44.22 -5.30
C ALA A 350 -11.28 44.11 -3.83
N GLY A 351 -12.34 43.36 -3.55
CA GLY A 351 -12.89 43.13 -2.21
C GLY A 351 -12.29 41.94 -1.45
N PHE A 352 -11.37 41.19 -2.06
CA PHE A 352 -10.86 39.95 -1.47
C PHE A 352 -9.99 40.21 -0.22
N THR A 353 -10.30 39.51 0.87
CA THR A 353 -9.58 39.57 2.16
C THR A 353 -9.54 38.20 2.82
N ALA A 354 -8.50 37.92 3.62
CA ALA A 354 -8.50 36.78 4.51
C ALA A 354 -9.56 36.96 5.61
N ILE A 355 -10.21 35.87 6.02
CA ILE A 355 -10.99 35.84 7.26
C ILE A 355 -10.00 35.51 8.37
N LEU A 356 -9.91 36.35 9.38
CA LEU A 356 -8.99 36.16 10.50
C LEU A 356 -9.67 35.37 11.62
N HIS A 357 -8.95 34.47 12.25
CA HIS A 357 -9.43 33.72 13.41
C HIS A 357 -9.11 34.51 14.70
N PRO A 358 -10.04 34.55 15.68
CA PRO A 358 -9.98 35.45 16.84
C PRO A 358 -8.87 35.15 17.86
N GLN A 359 -8.20 33.99 17.76
CA GLN A 359 -7.10 33.62 18.66
C GLN A 359 -5.75 33.40 17.96
N PHE A 360 -5.75 33.14 16.66
CA PHE A 360 -4.56 32.77 15.91
C PHE A 360 -4.79 33.07 14.44
N ASN A 361 -3.83 33.64 13.75
CA ASN A 361 -3.91 33.87 12.29
C ASN A 361 -2.83 33.07 11.55
N ALA A 362 -2.81 31.76 11.87
CA ALA A 362 -1.68 30.84 11.71
C ALA A 362 -2.07 29.51 11.05
N LEU A 363 -1.08 28.83 10.45
CA LEU A 363 -1.10 27.48 9.87
C LEU A 363 -2.37 26.65 10.13
N GLY A 364 -3.13 26.35 9.06
CA GLY A 364 -4.29 25.45 9.10
C GLY A 364 -5.66 26.13 8.97
N TYR A 365 -5.75 27.46 9.16
CA TYR A 365 -6.98 28.23 8.93
C TYR A 365 -6.97 28.89 7.55
N PHE A 366 -7.65 28.30 6.56
CA PHE A 366 -7.53 28.69 5.14
C PHE A 366 -8.77 29.38 4.57
N TYR A 367 -9.41 30.24 5.37
CA TYR A 367 -10.61 30.94 4.97
C TYR A 367 -10.35 32.37 4.49
N ALA A 368 -11.07 32.75 3.43
CA ALA A 368 -11.06 34.09 2.88
C ALA A 368 -12.46 34.44 2.35
N LYS A 369 -12.65 35.70 1.98
CA LYS A 369 -13.89 36.19 1.40
C LYS A 369 -13.66 37.32 0.43
N ASP A 370 -14.61 37.51 -0.45
CA ASP A 370 -14.84 38.78 -1.13
C ASP A 370 -16.23 39.32 -0.79
N ASP A 371 -16.71 40.32 -1.53
CA ASP A 371 -18.02 40.93 -1.29
C ASP A 371 -19.21 39.99 -1.53
N ARG A 372 -18.99 38.87 -2.23
CA ARG A 372 -20.03 37.97 -2.75
C ARG A 372 -19.94 36.55 -2.18
N GLN A 373 -18.74 36.07 -1.89
CA GLN A 373 -18.47 34.67 -1.60
C GLN A 373 -17.46 34.49 -0.47
N VAL A 374 -17.57 33.35 0.20
CA VAL A 374 -16.57 32.84 1.15
C VAL A 374 -15.82 31.69 0.50
N TYR A 375 -14.53 31.56 0.81
CA TYR A 375 -13.64 30.59 0.22
C TYR A 375 -12.94 29.78 1.29
N TYR A 376 -12.81 28.47 1.05
CA TYR A 376 -11.85 27.60 1.72
C TYR A 376 -10.85 27.07 0.69
N LYS A 377 -9.58 27.47 0.81
CA LYS A 377 -8.57 27.28 -0.23
C LYS A 377 -9.09 27.80 -1.60
N THR A 378 -9.23 26.93 -2.59
CA THR A 378 -9.77 27.26 -3.92
C THR A 378 -11.28 27.00 -4.05
N HIS A 379 -11.95 26.54 -2.99
CA HIS A 379 -13.36 26.15 -3.02
C HIS A 379 -14.26 27.31 -2.56
N VAL A 380 -15.33 27.56 -3.32
CA VAL A 380 -16.39 28.51 -2.97
C VAL A 380 -17.38 27.87 -2.00
N LEU A 381 -17.70 28.56 -0.91
CA LEU A 381 -18.73 28.19 0.06
C LEU A 381 -19.97 29.06 -0.21
N THR A 382 -20.87 28.54 -1.05
CA THR A 382 -21.94 29.33 -1.69
C THR A 382 -22.99 29.89 -0.74
N ASP A 383 -23.21 29.25 0.40
CA ASP A 383 -24.37 29.55 1.25
C ASP A 383 -24.02 30.51 2.40
N LEU A 384 -22.73 30.69 2.68
CA LEU A 384 -22.27 31.56 3.76
C LEU A 384 -22.38 33.03 3.36
N ASN A 385 -22.91 33.85 4.26
CA ASN A 385 -22.90 35.30 4.15
C ASN A 385 -21.48 35.84 4.39
N PRO A 386 -20.80 36.44 3.39
CA PRO A 386 -19.43 36.93 3.55
C PRO A 386 -19.27 37.99 4.64
N GLN A 387 -20.29 38.81 4.87
CA GLN A 387 -20.22 39.88 5.86
C GLN A 387 -20.35 39.37 7.30
N GLN A 388 -20.96 38.20 7.49
CA GLN A 388 -21.24 37.62 8.81
C GLN A 388 -20.38 36.40 9.13
N SER A 389 -19.63 35.89 8.15
CA SER A 389 -18.81 34.68 8.32
C SER A 389 -17.64 34.92 9.26
N THR A 390 -17.54 34.06 10.28
CA THR A 390 -16.53 34.11 11.33
C THR A 390 -16.10 32.70 11.75
N ALA A 391 -14.90 32.61 12.30
CA ALA A 391 -14.37 31.38 12.85
C ALA A 391 -15.05 31.01 14.18
N PHE A 392 -15.07 29.71 14.50
CA PHE A 392 -15.32 29.26 15.87
C PHE A 392 -14.07 29.45 16.72
N TYR A 393 -14.21 29.99 17.93
CA TYR A 393 -13.09 30.31 18.83
C TYR A 393 -12.12 29.14 19.08
N ASN A 394 -12.62 27.91 19.21
CA ASN A 394 -11.81 26.74 19.55
C ASN A 394 -11.42 25.88 18.32
N SER A 395 -11.48 26.41 17.09
CA SER A 395 -11.25 25.59 15.90
C SER A 395 -10.66 26.34 14.71
N ASN A 396 -9.69 25.70 14.06
CA ASN A 396 -9.12 26.15 12.78
C ASN A 396 -9.76 25.49 11.55
N GLU A 397 -10.71 24.58 11.73
CA GLU A 397 -11.29 23.82 10.61
C GLU A 397 -12.73 24.21 10.32
N TYR A 398 -13.42 24.89 11.24
CA TYR A 398 -14.83 25.25 11.10
C TYR A 398 -15.02 26.75 10.93
N ILE A 399 -16.00 27.12 10.12
CA ILE A 399 -16.48 28.49 9.92
C ILE A 399 -18.00 28.50 9.97
N HIS A 400 -18.59 29.62 10.38
CA HIS A 400 -20.03 29.78 10.36
C HIS A 400 -20.45 31.22 10.07
N ASP A 401 -21.70 31.38 9.68
CA ASP A 401 -22.42 32.65 9.75
C ASP A 401 -23.61 32.52 10.73
N GLN A 402 -24.71 33.25 10.50
CA GLN A 402 -25.91 33.15 11.33
C GLN A 402 -26.76 31.90 11.06
N GLN A 403 -26.60 31.24 9.92
CA GLN A 403 -27.47 30.17 9.44
C GLN A 403 -26.73 28.85 9.21
N PHE A 404 -25.51 28.90 8.70
CA PHE A 404 -24.78 27.75 8.21
C PHE A 404 -23.47 27.54 8.94
N VAL A 405 -23.12 26.27 9.09
CA VAL A 405 -21.84 25.81 9.63
C VAL A 405 -21.15 25.01 8.54
N TYR A 406 -19.87 25.28 8.34
CA TYR A 406 -19.00 24.52 7.44
C TYR A 406 -17.84 23.93 8.22
N PHE A 407 -17.49 22.68 7.89
CA PHE A 407 -16.19 22.09 8.15
C PHE A 407 -15.40 22.14 6.85
N GLN A 408 -14.34 22.94 6.80
CA GLN A 408 -13.55 23.18 5.58
C GLN A 408 -14.46 23.58 4.40
N ASP A 409 -14.52 22.77 3.34
CA ASP A 409 -15.38 22.98 2.17
C ASP A 409 -16.76 22.27 2.27
N LYS A 410 -17.07 21.64 3.40
CA LYS A 410 -18.28 20.84 3.59
C LYS A 410 -19.30 21.53 4.48
N LYS A 411 -20.50 21.73 3.94
CA LYS A 411 -21.65 22.26 4.66
C LYS A 411 -22.23 21.22 5.63
N LEU A 412 -22.56 21.63 6.85
CA LEU A 412 -23.15 20.78 7.88
C LEU A 412 -24.64 21.14 8.07
N ASP A 413 -25.49 20.67 7.17
CA ASP A 413 -26.88 21.15 7.00
C ASP A 413 -27.80 21.03 8.22
N LYS A 414 -27.52 20.13 9.16
CA LYS A 414 -28.41 19.87 10.31
C LYS A 414 -28.03 20.64 11.58
N LEU A 415 -26.93 21.40 11.56
CA LEU A 415 -26.49 22.18 12.71
C LEU A 415 -27.15 23.56 12.73
N ASN A 416 -27.63 23.96 13.89
CA ASN A 416 -28.00 25.34 14.17
C ASN A 416 -26.72 26.16 14.43
N ALA A 417 -26.36 27.04 13.49
CA ALA A 417 -25.13 27.82 13.57
C ALA A 417 -24.99 28.66 14.85
N GLN A 418 -26.10 29.19 15.38
CA GLN A 418 -26.08 30.04 16.59
C GLN A 418 -25.85 29.27 17.88
N HIS A 419 -26.14 27.97 17.90
CA HIS A 419 -26.00 27.11 19.08
C HIS A 419 -24.89 26.06 18.93
N THR A 420 -24.18 26.04 17.81
CA THR A 420 -23.13 25.06 17.54
C THR A 420 -21.92 25.31 18.41
N GLN A 421 -21.42 24.24 19.02
CA GLN A 421 -20.17 24.19 19.76
C GLN A 421 -19.22 23.22 19.08
N ILE A 422 -17.93 23.58 19.04
CA ILE A 422 -16.87 22.74 18.50
C ILE A 422 -16.01 22.25 19.66
N PHE A 423 -15.93 20.93 19.78
CA PHE A 423 -15.08 20.22 20.72
C PHE A 423 -13.91 19.61 19.95
N SER A 424 -12.83 20.38 19.81
CA SER A 424 -11.61 19.93 19.10
C SER A 424 -10.86 18.88 19.93
N SER A 425 -10.61 17.68 19.40
CA SER A 425 -9.84 16.67 20.12
C SER A 425 -8.33 16.91 19.95
N SER A 426 -7.67 17.39 21.00
CA SER A 426 -6.20 17.52 21.07
C SER A 426 -5.62 16.37 21.89
N ASN A 427 -5.67 15.16 21.34
CA ASN A 427 -5.00 14.00 21.91
C ASN A 427 -3.83 13.55 21.05
N ARG A 428 -2.73 13.15 21.69
CA ARG A 428 -1.58 12.48 21.02
C ARG A 428 -1.98 11.25 20.19
N PHE A 429 -3.17 10.68 20.42
CA PHE A 429 -3.69 9.52 19.71
C PHE A 429 -4.74 9.88 18.65
N SER A 430 -5.58 10.89 18.87
CA SER A 430 -6.56 11.37 17.89
C SER A 430 -6.00 12.58 17.12
N GLN A 431 -5.52 12.38 15.91
CA GLN A 431 -5.14 13.52 15.05
C GLN A 431 -6.33 13.89 14.16
N ASN A 432 -6.75 15.16 14.24
CA ASN A 432 -7.74 15.78 13.34
C ASN A 432 -9.16 15.22 13.45
N LEU A 433 -9.64 14.95 14.66
CA LEU A 433 -11.05 14.62 14.89
C LEU A 433 -11.66 15.66 15.83
N SER A 434 -12.68 16.36 15.35
CA SER A 434 -13.41 17.38 16.07
C SER A 434 -14.89 17.05 16.06
N LEU A 435 -15.59 17.28 17.17
CA LEU A 435 -17.04 17.12 17.26
C LEU A 435 -17.71 18.49 17.18
N ALA A 436 -18.57 18.67 16.20
CA ALA A 436 -19.49 19.81 16.11
C ALA A 436 -20.90 19.37 16.54
N THR A 437 -21.53 20.13 17.44
CA THR A 437 -22.90 19.86 17.87
C THR A 437 -23.63 21.10 18.34
N ASP A 438 -24.93 21.17 18.06
CA ASP A 438 -25.88 22.16 18.59
C ASP A 438 -26.77 21.58 19.71
N GLY A 439 -26.43 20.39 20.21
CA GLY A 439 -27.20 19.62 21.18
C GLY A 439 -28.30 18.74 20.58
N ARG A 440 -28.56 18.81 19.27
CA ARG A 440 -29.53 17.95 18.56
C ARG A 440 -28.88 17.14 17.45
N SER A 441 -27.96 17.77 16.74
CA SER A 441 -27.18 17.18 15.66
C SER A 441 -25.73 17.05 16.10
N PHE A 442 -25.06 15.99 15.65
CA PHE A 442 -23.68 15.69 16.00
C PHE A 442 -22.90 15.34 14.73
N TYR A 443 -21.77 15.99 14.52
CA TYR A 443 -20.87 15.78 13.39
C TYR A 443 -19.46 15.55 13.87
N LEU A 444 -18.83 14.49 13.38
CA LEU A 444 -17.41 14.24 13.52
C LEU A 444 -16.73 14.73 12.25
N ASN A 445 -16.11 15.91 12.32
CA ASN A 445 -15.67 16.69 11.16
C ASN A 445 -16.83 16.92 10.18
N GLU A 446 -16.70 16.50 8.93
CA GLU A 446 -17.76 16.57 7.92
C GLU A 446 -18.84 15.48 8.07
N ASN A 447 -18.58 14.44 8.86
CA ASN A 447 -19.42 13.24 8.87
C ASN A 447 -20.47 13.31 9.97
N PRO A 448 -21.78 13.15 9.67
CA PRO A 448 -22.78 13.04 10.71
C PRO A 448 -22.50 11.81 11.58
N LEU A 449 -22.78 11.93 12.88
CA LEU A 449 -22.61 10.83 13.83
C LEU A 449 -23.44 9.60 13.38
N PRO A 450 -22.90 8.38 13.42
CA PRO A 450 -23.63 7.18 13.00
C PRO A 450 -24.96 7.01 13.75
N HIS A 451 -26.02 6.66 13.02
CA HIS A 451 -27.33 6.35 13.60
C HIS A 451 -27.42 4.95 14.22
N VAL A 452 -26.35 4.16 14.12
CA VAL A 452 -26.25 2.82 14.68
C VAL A 452 -24.94 2.68 15.45
N ALA A 453 -25.02 1.98 16.58
CA ALA A 453 -23.86 1.61 17.38
C ALA A 453 -23.70 0.09 17.36
N GLU A 454 -22.48 -0.38 17.15
CA GLU A 454 -22.18 -1.81 17.15
C GLU A 454 -21.95 -2.30 18.57
N HIS A 455 -22.49 -3.48 18.89
CA HIS A 455 -22.10 -4.15 20.12
C HIS A 455 -20.67 -4.69 20.01
N LYS A 456 -20.08 -5.00 21.17
CA LYS A 456 -18.71 -5.54 21.24
C LYS A 456 -18.50 -6.83 20.43
N PHE A 457 -19.56 -7.61 20.21
CA PHE A 457 -19.48 -8.90 19.52
C PHE A 457 -20.32 -8.90 18.26
N TRP A 458 -21.65 -8.91 18.40
CA TRP A 458 -22.58 -9.06 17.30
C TRP A 458 -23.81 -8.18 17.51
N GLY A 459 -24.34 -7.67 16.40
CA GLY A 459 -25.54 -6.86 16.38
C GLY A 459 -25.27 -5.37 16.53
N THR A 460 -26.31 -4.60 16.24
CA THR A 460 -26.33 -3.14 16.33
C THR A 460 -27.50 -2.70 17.19
N ALA A 461 -27.33 -1.54 17.82
CA ALA A 461 -28.39 -0.78 18.45
C ALA A 461 -28.61 0.49 17.64
N ALA A 462 -29.88 0.87 17.44
CA ALA A 462 -30.18 2.20 16.93
C ALA A 462 -29.77 3.24 17.97
N VAL A 463 -29.21 4.35 17.50
CA VAL A 463 -28.86 5.50 18.35
C VAL A 463 -30.07 6.43 18.39
N ASP A 464 -30.61 6.68 19.58
CA ASP A 464 -31.71 7.65 19.73
C ASP A 464 -31.17 9.08 19.70
N ALA A 465 -31.06 9.62 18.49
CA ALA A 465 -30.59 10.99 18.26
C ALA A 465 -31.47 12.06 18.95
N SER A 466 -32.73 11.76 19.29
CA SER A 466 -33.62 12.75 19.91
C SER A 466 -33.30 13.03 21.39
N HIS A 467 -32.66 12.07 22.06
CA HIS A 467 -32.24 12.18 23.46
C HIS A 467 -30.72 12.01 23.63
N LEU A 468 -29.97 11.99 22.54
CA LEU A 468 -28.52 11.80 22.58
C LEU A 468 -27.83 13.02 23.20
N GLN A 469 -26.94 12.77 24.15
CA GLN A 469 -26.15 13.78 24.83
C GLN A 469 -24.67 13.43 24.76
N LEU A 470 -23.82 14.45 24.65
CA LEU A 470 -22.39 14.34 24.87
C LEU A 470 -22.13 14.25 26.37
N ILE A 471 -21.70 13.09 26.86
CA ILE A 471 -21.47 12.84 28.29
C ILE A 471 -19.99 12.84 28.66
N GLY A 472 -19.11 12.82 27.66
CA GLY A 472 -17.68 12.91 27.85
C GLY A 472 -16.99 13.35 26.58
N HIS A 473 -16.13 14.34 26.70
CA HIS A 473 -15.25 14.81 25.64
C HIS A 473 -13.92 15.19 26.28
N GLN A 474 -12.82 15.00 25.58
CA GLN A 474 -11.54 15.32 26.18
C GLN A 474 -11.37 16.84 26.30
N SER A 475 -11.39 17.37 27.54
CA SER A 475 -10.81 18.68 27.85
C SER A 475 -9.37 18.49 28.36
N SER A 476 -8.45 19.28 27.84
CA SER A 476 -6.99 19.24 28.06
C SER A 476 -6.50 18.96 29.50
N GLU A 477 -5.46 18.11 29.60
CA GLU A 477 -4.47 17.96 30.69
C GLU A 477 -4.88 17.38 32.08
N PRO A 478 -3.92 16.78 32.86
CA PRO A 478 -2.47 16.65 32.63
C PRO A 478 -2.03 15.38 31.90
N TYR A 479 -2.97 14.48 31.60
CA TYR A 479 -2.73 13.36 30.70
C TYR A 479 -3.80 13.44 29.61
N PRO A 480 -3.44 13.56 28.32
CA PRO A 480 -4.45 13.51 27.28
C PRO A 480 -5.26 12.23 27.49
N GLY A 481 -6.59 12.39 27.61
CA GLY A 481 -7.55 11.28 27.66
C GLY A 481 -7.34 10.36 26.45
N ASN A 482 -7.94 9.18 26.42
CA ASN A 482 -7.54 8.17 25.43
C ASN A 482 -8.70 7.59 24.60
N PHE A 483 -9.82 8.30 24.58
CA PHE A 483 -10.92 8.20 23.62
C PHE A 483 -11.26 9.63 23.19
N SER A 484 -11.96 9.81 22.07
CA SER A 484 -12.36 11.15 21.62
C SER A 484 -13.72 11.59 22.17
N TYR A 485 -14.79 10.83 21.97
CA TYR A 485 -16.14 11.22 22.43
C TYR A 485 -16.96 10.07 23.01
N LEU A 486 -17.74 10.38 24.05
CA LEU A 486 -18.71 9.50 24.71
C LEU A 486 -20.10 10.12 24.63
N PHE A 487 -21.05 9.31 24.22
CA PHE A 487 -22.44 9.73 24.09
C PHE A 487 -23.33 8.85 24.97
N ALA A 488 -24.48 9.36 25.36
CA ALA A 488 -25.53 8.54 25.93
C ALA A 488 -26.89 9.04 25.48
N ASP A 489 -27.80 8.10 25.27
CA ASP A 489 -29.22 8.39 25.18
C ASP A 489 -29.94 7.81 26.41
N GLN A 490 -31.25 7.62 26.32
CA GLN A 490 -32.03 7.10 27.44
C GLN A 490 -31.75 5.63 27.77
N GLN A 491 -31.22 4.84 26.82
CA GLN A 491 -31.12 3.40 26.97
C GLN A 491 -29.68 2.89 26.89
N TYR A 492 -28.77 3.65 26.28
CA TYR A 492 -27.41 3.22 26.01
C TYR A 492 -26.37 4.28 26.32
N ILE A 493 -25.17 3.80 26.63
CA ILE A 493 -23.94 4.59 26.62
C ILE A 493 -23.08 4.12 25.46
N TYR A 494 -22.54 5.05 24.70
CA TYR A 494 -21.75 4.83 23.50
C TYR A 494 -20.34 5.39 23.62
N VAL A 495 -19.39 4.70 22.99
CA VAL A 495 -18.02 5.17 22.74
C VAL A 495 -17.84 5.32 21.24
N TYR A 496 -17.31 6.46 20.78
CA TYR A 496 -16.78 6.53 19.43
C TYR A 496 -15.39 5.91 19.38
N ASP A 497 -15.24 4.78 18.68
CA ASP A 497 -13.95 4.12 18.49
C ASP A 497 -13.30 4.62 17.19
N GLU A 498 -12.28 5.46 17.31
CA GLU A 498 -11.58 6.06 16.18
C GLU A 498 -10.82 5.05 15.31
N PHE A 499 -10.36 3.92 15.88
CA PHE A 499 -9.66 2.92 15.10
C PHE A 499 -10.59 2.29 14.07
N TYR A 500 -11.83 2.01 14.49
CA TYR A 500 -12.90 1.47 13.66
C TYR A 500 -13.79 2.54 13.00
N GLN A 501 -13.64 3.82 13.35
CA GLN A 501 -14.49 4.93 12.91
C GLN A 501 -15.99 4.63 13.08
N SER A 502 -16.36 4.05 14.22
CA SER A 502 -17.74 3.62 14.51
C SER A 502 -18.13 3.83 15.97
N LEU A 503 -19.44 4.01 16.20
CA LEU A 503 -19.99 4.00 17.55
C LEU A 503 -20.08 2.57 18.08
N LYS A 504 -19.70 2.41 19.34
CA LYS A 504 -19.70 1.14 20.06
C LYS A 504 -20.53 1.25 21.32
N VAL A 505 -21.40 0.28 21.56
CA VAL A 505 -22.19 0.22 22.79
C VAL A 505 -21.26 -0.15 23.96
N LEU A 506 -21.14 0.76 24.94
CA LEU A 506 -20.47 0.51 26.20
C LEU A 506 -21.38 -0.20 27.19
N TYR A 507 -22.59 0.32 27.38
CA TYR A 507 -23.55 -0.14 28.39
C TYR A 507 -24.98 0.03 27.91
N HIS A 508 -25.86 -0.84 28.41
CA HIS A 508 -27.30 -0.86 28.15
C HIS A 508 -28.02 -0.80 29.49
N PHE A 509 -28.87 0.20 29.69
CA PHE A 509 -29.73 0.29 30.84
C PHE A 509 -30.92 -0.66 30.68
N PRO A 510 -31.29 -1.43 31.74
CA PRO A 510 -32.44 -2.33 31.66
C PRO A 510 -33.77 -1.64 31.37
N GLN A 511 -33.88 -0.35 31.71
CA GLN A 511 -35.04 0.51 31.47
C GLN A 511 -34.53 1.88 30.98
N PRO A 512 -35.32 2.63 30.19
CA PRO A 512 -34.98 4.00 29.82
C PRO A 512 -34.76 4.88 31.06
N VAL A 513 -33.65 5.60 31.08
CA VAL A 513 -33.23 6.52 32.14
C VAL A 513 -33.10 7.94 31.61
N HIS A 514 -33.34 8.93 32.46
CA HIS A 514 -33.04 10.32 32.14
C HIS A 514 -31.68 10.70 32.73
N LEU A 515 -30.65 10.73 31.87
CA LEU A 515 -29.30 11.08 32.31
C LEU A 515 -29.12 12.60 32.38
N LYS A 516 -28.59 13.06 33.51
CA LYS A 516 -28.13 14.42 33.72
C LYS A 516 -26.60 14.43 33.81
N VAL A 517 -25.95 15.10 32.86
CA VAL A 517 -24.50 15.34 32.89
C VAL A 517 -24.18 16.30 34.03
N LEU A 518 -23.34 15.86 34.98
CA LEU A 518 -22.92 16.65 36.14
C LEU A 518 -21.55 17.31 35.90
N ALA A 519 -20.66 16.60 35.23
CA ALA A 519 -19.36 17.06 34.76
C ALA A 519 -18.87 16.15 33.62
N ASP A 520 -17.73 16.46 33.01
CA ASP A 520 -17.10 15.56 32.04
C ASP A 520 -16.95 14.13 32.62
N ARG A 521 -17.46 13.13 31.89
CA ARG A 521 -17.49 11.71 32.27
C ARG A 521 -18.22 11.38 33.56
N ARG A 522 -18.97 12.31 34.17
CA ARG A 522 -19.71 12.11 35.41
C ARG A 522 -21.17 12.53 35.25
N PHE A 523 -22.09 11.60 35.44
CA PHE A 523 -23.51 11.79 35.14
C PHE A 523 -24.40 10.99 36.11
N SER A 524 -25.67 11.37 36.22
CA SER A 524 -26.62 10.73 37.13
C SER A 524 -27.93 10.40 36.42
N ASP A 525 -28.55 9.29 36.81
CA ASP A 525 -29.92 8.91 36.43
C ASP A 525 -30.98 9.35 37.46
N GLY A 526 -30.57 10.10 38.49
CA GLY A 526 -31.41 10.53 39.62
C GLY A 526 -31.30 9.63 40.85
N GLU A 527 -30.98 8.35 40.70
CA GLU A 527 -30.79 7.40 41.82
C GLU A 527 -29.30 7.15 42.10
N HIS A 528 -28.52 7.03 41.04
CA HIS A 528 -27.11 6.70 41.07
C HIS A 528 -26.29 7.76 40.34
N ILE A 529 -25.02 7.85 40.72
CA ILE A 529 -24.01 8.63 40.01
C ILE A 529 -23.06 7.64 39.35
N TYR A 530 -22.75 7.89 38.08
CA TYR A 530 -21.85 7.11 37.27
C TYR A 530 -20.66 7.95 36.84
N THR A 531 -19.50 7.31 36.82
CA THR A 531 -18.25 7.91 36.37
C THR A 531 -17.53 6.97 35.41
N ILE A 532 -16.99 7.54 34.34
CA ILE A 532 -16.20 6.80 33.36
C ILE A 532 -14.71 6.97 33.64
N HIS A 533 -14.05 5.84 33.90
CA HIS A 533 -12.60 5.77 34.14
C HIS A 533 -11.87 5.13 32.97
N GLU A 534 -10.68 5.65 32.69
CA GLU A 534 -9.81 5.14 31.63
C GLU A 534 -8.49 4.61 32.21
N LYS A 535 -7.95 3.58 31.55
CA LYS A 535 -6.60 3.09 31.84
C LYS A 535 -5.90 2.68 30.56
N LEU A 536 -4.72 3.27 30.31
CA LEU A 536 -3.83 2.83 29.24
C LEU A 536 -3.40 1.38 29.46
N TYR A 537 -3.51 0.57 28.41
CA TYR A 537 -3.12 -0.82 28.40
C TYR A 537 -2.04 -1.03 27.34
N ARG A 538 -0.87 -1.48 27.78
CA ARG A 538 0.25 -1.85 26.90
C ARG A 538 0.46 -3.36 27.01
N THR A 539 0.20 -4.10 25.94
CA THR A 539 0.55 -5.53 25.88
C THR A 539 1.80 -5.72 25.03
N LYS A 540 2.92 -6.11 25.65
CA LYS A 540 4.09 -6.62 24.94
C LYS A 540 3.83 -8.06 24.51
N GLY A 541 3.73 -8.33 23.20
CA GLY A 541 3.74 -9.70 22.70
C GLY A 541 5.12 -10.33 22.95
N ARG A 542 5.16 -11.50 23.59
CA ARG A 542 6.42 -12.19 23.96
C ARG A 542 7.25 -12.69 22.76
N SER A 543 6.68 -12.76 21.55
CA SER A 543 7.36 -13.38 20.39
C SER A 543 7.50 -12.49 19.14
N SER A 544 6.76 -11.38 19.02
CA SER A 544 6.74 -10.57 17.79
C SER A 544 7.23 -9.13 17.96
N GLY A 545 7.63 -8.72 19.18
CA GLY A 545 7.99 -7.32 19.46
C GLY A 545 6.82 -6.33 19.31
N SER A 546 5.65 -6.77 18.82
CA SER A 546 4.47 -5.93 18.66
C SER A 546 3.92 -5.52 20.02
N THR A 547 3.77 -4.22 20.21
CA THR A 547 3.10 -3.60 21.35
C THR A 547 1.74 -3.14 20.88
N SER A 548 0.67 -3.86 21.25
CA SER A 548 -0.67 -3.31 21.07
C SER A 548 -0.87 -2.20 22.10
N HIS A 549 -1.08 -1.00 21.59
CA HIS A 549 -1.41 0.19 22.37
C HIS A 549 -2.92 0.41 22.29
N GLY A 550 -3.58 0.49 23.43
CA GLY A 550 -5.00 0.82 23.51
C GLY A 550 -5.42 1.11 24.93
N PHE A 551 -6.70 1.36 25.13
CA PHE A 551 -7.22 1.97 26.33
C PHE A 551 -8.45 1.23 26.79
N ARG A 552 -8.50 0.97 28.10
CA ARG A 552 -9.65 0.36 28.72
C ARG A 552 -10.52 1.44 29.32
N ILE A 553 -11.70 1.63 28.75
CA ILE A 553 -12.76 2.51 29.23
C ILE A 553 -13.66 1.68 30.14
N SER A 554 -13.98 2.18 31.33
CA SER A 554 -14.80 1.48 32.33
C SER A 554 -15.88 2.40 32.88
N LEU A 555 -17.13 1.94 32.83
CA LEU A 555 -18.25 2.59 33.52
C LEU A 555 -18.30 2.09 34.96
N ILE A 556 -18.30 3.02 35.92
CA ILE A 556 -18.32 2.72 37.35
C ILE A 556 -19.47 3.47 38.00
N ARG A 557 -20.21 2.81 38.88
CA ARG A 557 -21.21 3.43 39.74
C ARG A 557 -20.53 3.90 41.03
N GLU A 558 -20.69 5.17 41.39
CA GLU A 558 -19.95 5.78 42.51
C GLU A 558 -20.37 5.26 43.88
N SER A 559 -21.67 4.97 44.06
CA SER A 559 -22.24 4.59 45.36
C SER A 559 -21.62 3.35 45.97
N ASP A 560 -21.23 2.38 45.15
CA ASP A 560 -20.66 1.09 45.56
C ASP A 560 -19.35 0.74 44.83
N GLN A 561 -18.82 1.66 44.02
CA GLN A 561 -17.65 1.45 43.18
C GLN A 561 -17.79 0.24 42.22
N GLN A 562 -19.01 -0.18 41.92
CA GLN A 562 -19.24 -1.32 41.03
C GLN A 562 -18.91 -0.96 39.58
N ARG A 563 -18.09 -1.79 38.93
CA ARG A 563 -17.82 -1.66 37.50
C ARG A 563 -18.92 -2.33 36.69
N LEU A 564 -19.71 -1.53 35.98
CA LEU A 564 -20.86 -1.98 35.21
C LEU A 564 -20.47 -2.46 33.80
N ALA A 565 -19.51 -1.77 33.17
CA ALA A 565 -19.10 -2.07 31.81
C ALA A 565 -17.62 -1.83 31.56
N ARG A 566 -17.10 -2.44 30.49
CA ARG A 566 -15.75 -2.20 29.98
C ARG A 566 -15.68 -2.29 28.46
N TYR A 567 -14.97 -1.35 27.86
CA TYR A 567 -14.62 -1.35 26.45
C TYR A 567 -13.10 -1.18 26.27
N PHE A 568 -12.55 -1.77 25.21
CA PHE A 568 -11.13 -1.61 24.86
C PHE A 568 -11.00 -0.95 23.50
N ALA A 569 -10.63 0.34 23.50
CA ALA A 569 -10.38 1.11 22.29
C ALA A 569 -8.93 0.96 21.86
N ARG A 570 -8.67 0.66 20.58
CA ARG A 570 -7.30 0.56 20.06
C ARG A 570 -6.78 1.94 19.70
N ASN A 571 -5.48 2.17 19.85
CA ASN A 571 -4.85 3.40 19.37
C ASN A 571 -4.93 3.48 17.83
N PRO A 572 -5.54 4.54 17.26
CA PRO A 572 -5.63 4.74 15.81
C PRO A 572 -4.26 4.91 15.13
N SER A 573 -3.20 5.29 15.88
CA SER A 573 -1.82 5.41 15.36
C SER A 573 -1.10 4.06 15.19
N SER A 574 -1.78 2.92 15.39
CA SER A 574 -1.22 1.60 15.08
C SER A 574 -1.21 1.39 13.56
N LEU A 575 -0.07 0.94 13.00
CA LEU A 575 0.19 0.75 11.56
C LEU A 575 -1.06 0.30 10.77
N LYS A 576 -1.73 1.26 10.13
CA LYS A 576 -2.68 1.02 9.04
C LYS A 576 -1.88 1.05 7.74
N LEU A 577 -1.72 -0.11 7.09
CA LEU A 577 -1.07 -0.20 5.77
C LEU A 577 -1.79 0.64 4.71
N SER A 578 -3.07 0.99 4.91
CA SER A 578 -3.80 1.93 4.05
C SER A 578 -3.16 3.32 3.99
N ASN A 579 -2.45 3.75 5.05
CA ASN A 579 -1.77 5.04 5.08
C ASN A 579 -0.50 5.07 4.21
N LEU A 580 -0.01 3.91 3.76
CA LEU A 580 1.08 3.83 2.78
C LEU A 580 0.60 4.04 1.33
N PHE A 581 -0.73 3.98 1.11
CA PHE A 581 -1.34 4.09 -0.22
C PHE A 581 -2.30 5.28 -0.35
N GLN A 582 -2.53 6.05 0.71
CA GLN A 582 -3.18 7.35 0.56
C GLN A 582 -2.19 8.32 -0.08
N PRO A 583 -2.57 9.01 -1.18
CA PRO A 583 -1.79 10.16 -1.64
C PRO A 583 -1.67 11.10 -0.45
N ASN A 584 -0.47 11.64 -0.21
CA ASN A 584 -0.29 12.76 0.68
C ASN A 584 -1.26 13.85 0.23
N HIS A 585 -2.42 13.98 0.88
CA HIS A 585 -3.19 15.20 0.81
C HIS A 585 -2.27 16.25 1.41
N THR A 586 -1.80 17.14 0.54
CA THR A 586 -0.97 18.30 0.88
C THR A 586 -1.59 18.98 2.10
N ARG A 587 -0.86 18.89 3.23
CA ARG A 587 -1.17 19.62 4.45
C ARG A 587 -1.14 21.12 4.16
#